data_AF-A0A135I4X7-F1
#
_entry.id   AF-A0A135I4X7-F1
#
_cell.length_a   1.000
_cell.length_b   1.000
_cell.length_c   1.000
_cell.angle_alpha   90.00
_cell.angle_beta   90.00
_cell.angle_gamma   90.00
#
_symmetry.space_group_name_H-M   'P 1'
#
loop_
_entity.id
_entity.type
_entity.pdbx_description
1 polymer ?
#
loop_
_entity_poly.entity_id
_entity_poly.type
_entity_poly.pdbx_seq_one_letter_code
_entity_poly.pdbx_strand_id
1 'polypeptide(L)'
;MTEMLAVMQNNKEKLDECAVLGAVDLKINKDNIPEDVLSIAKANKGKLMTPENRLSLVPAHGIGYKFQFIDLYLTEKPDTWLVLDDREDTAYYFSIYNNEGELQKAQSYYKYDQGVKYYLKDGKYKEYLSESCTFSIGKCTFEEDGKTGVVLTEFVDGVWVSNIPTIVGAGRKYTYSVYGSDGLPIYLKIMYMGQIHTVKKRVTPEDYPD
;
A
#
# COMPACT_ATOMS: atom_id res chain seq x y z
N MET A 1 4.67 -17.95 -46.20
CA MET A 1 3.62 -17.93 -45.16
C MET A 1 3.43 -19.28 -44.46
N THR A 2 4.07 -20.35 -44.95
CA THR A 2 3.83 -21.75 -44.54
C THR A 2 4.74 -22.24 -43.40
N GLU A 3 5.95 -21.71 -43.29
CA GLU A 3 6.93 -22.14 -42.27
C GLU A 3 6.60 -21.65 -40.86
N MET A 4 6.12 -20.42 -40.71
CA MET A 4 5.76 -19.86 -39.41
C MET A 4 4.59 -20.62 -38.76
N LEU A 5 3.62 -21.05 -39.58
CA LEU A 5 2.49 -21.86 -39.12
C LEU A 5 2.94 -23.25 -38.66
N ALA A 6 3.88 -23.87 -39.38
CA ALA A 6 4.44 -25.17 -39.03
C ALA A 6 5.27 -25.11 -37.74
N VAL A 7 6.04 -24.02 -37.53
CA VAL A 7 6.79 -23.78 -36.29
C VAL A 7 5.84 -23.59 -35.10
N MET A 8 4.74 -22.84 -35.28
CA MET A 8 3.72 -22.66 -34.23
C MET A 8 2.99 -23.96 -33.89
N GLN A 9 2.66 -24.78 -34.90
CA GLN A 9 2.01 -26.08 -34.68
C GLN A 9 2.94 -27.09 -34.00
N ASN A 10 4.21 -27.15 -34.39
CA ASN A 10 5.20 -28.06 -33.82
C ASN A 10 5.63 -27.69 -32.39
N ASN A 11 5.37 -26.46 -31.96
CA ASN A 11 5.65 -26.01 -30.58
C ASN A 11 4.37 -25.73 -29.80
N LYS A 12 3.21 -26.19 -30.29
CA LYS A 12 1.91 -25.89 -29.68
C LYS A 12 1.84 -26.32 -28.22
N GLU A 13 2.35 -27.50 -27.86
CA GLU A 13 2.37 -27.94 -26.45
C GLU A 13 3.25 -27.04 -25.57
N LYS A 14 4.41 -26.57 -26.05
CA LYS A 14 5.26 -25.62 -25.32
C LYS A 14 4.62 -24.22 -25.22
N LEU A 15 3.88 -23.81 -26.25
CA LEU A 15 3.10 -22.57 -26.26
C LEU A 15 1.89 -22.66 -25.32
N ASP A 16 1.25 -23.82 -25.26
CA ASP A 16 0.13 -24.11 -24.35
C ASP A 16 0.62 -24.22 -22.90
N GLU A 17 1.80 -24.79 -22.65
CA GLU A 17 2.49 -24.74 -21.34
C GLU A 17 2.82 -23.30 -20.94
N CYS A 18 3.29 -22.45 -21.88
CA CYS A 18 3.45 -21.01 -21.66
C CYS A 18 2.11 -20.29 -21.40
N ALA A 19 1.02 -20.72 -22.03
CA ALA A 19 -0.31 -20.14 -21.83
C ALA A 19 -0.93 -20.54 -20.48
N VAL A 20 -0.64 -21.75 -19.98
CA VAL A 20 -1.00 -22.21 -18.63
C VAL A 20 -0.22 -21.46 -17.56
N LEU A 21 1.03 -21.06 -17.84
CA LEU A 21 1.78 -20.11 -17.00
C LEU A 21 1.24 -18.67 -17.09
N GLY A 22 0.39 -18.37 -18.08
CA GLY A 22 -0.16 -17.04 -18.36
C GLY A 22 -1.50 -16.73 -17.70
N ALA A 23 -2.15 -17.70 -17.05
CA ALA A 23 -3.34 -17.43 -16.24
C ALA A 23 -2.91 -16.76 -14.93
N VAL A 24 -2.71 -15.44 -15.00
CA VAL A 24 -2.53 -14.58 -13.84
C VAL A 24 -3.70 -14.82 -12.90
N ASP A 25 -3.48 -15.55 -11.81
CA ASP A 25 -4.52 -15.72 -10.79
C ASP A 25 -4.74 -14.37 -10.11
N LEU A 26 -5.76 -13.68 -10.60
CA LEU A 26 -6.20 -12.40 -10.07
C LEU A 26 -7.00 -12.56 -8.79
N LYS A 27 -7.28 -13.77 -8.31
CA LYS A 27 -8.17 -13.98 -7.16
C LYS A 27 -7.52 -13.52 -5.86
N ILE A 28 -8.36 -13.09 -4.93
CA ILE A 28 -8.01 -12.92 -3.52
C ILE A 28 -8.69 -14.06 -2.76
N ASN A 29 -7.91 -14.92 -2.11
CA ASN A 29 -8.46 -15.90 -1.19
C ASN A 29 -8.63 -15.25 0.19
N LYS A 30 -9.90 -15.00 0.56
CA LYS A 30 -10.27 -14.37 1.84
C LYS A 30 -9.88 -15.20 3.06
N ASP A 31 -9.85 -16.53 2.91
CA ASP A 31 -9.49 -17.45 3.98
C ASP A 31 -7.98 -17.44 4.28
N ASN A 32 -7.17 -16.84 3.40
CA ASN A 32 -5.71 -16.76 3.50
C ASN A 32 -5.20 -15.41 4.03
N ILE A 33 -6.07 -14.54 4.55
CA ILE A 33 -5.62 -13.30 5.19
C ILE A 33 -4.84 -13.67 6.46
N PRO A 34 -3.58 -13.21 6.62
CA PRO A 34 -2.78 -13.56 7.79
C PRO A 34 -3.45 -13.19 9.12
N GLU A 35 -3.40 -14.10 10.11
CA GLU A 35 -4.07 -13.93 11.40
C GLU A 35 -3.62 -12.68 12.18
N ASP A 36 -2.36 -12.28 12.03
CA ASP A 36 -1.82 -11.06 12.62
C ASP A 36 -2.51 -9.81 12.06
N VAL A 37 -2.78 -9.79 10.75
CA VAL A 37 -3.50 -8.67 10.11
C VAL A 37 -4.94 -8.61 10.62
N LEU A 38 -5.63 -9.76 10.67
CA LEU A 38 -7.01 -9.84 11.17
C LEU A 38 -7.09 -9.42 12.64
N SER A 39 -6.10 -9.79 13.45
CA SER A 39 -6.00 -9.39 14.85
C SER A 39 -5.88 -7.88 15.01
N ILE A 40 -5.05 -7.22 14.18
CA ILE A 40 -4.93 -5.76 14.16
C ILE A 40 -6.24 -5.09 13.72
N ALA A 41 -6.88 -5.59 12.66
CA ALA A 41 -8.16 -5.05 12.19
C ALA A 41 -9.25 -5.18 13.28
N LYS A 42 -9.35 -6.35 13.92
CA LYS A 42 -10.28 -6.60 15.01
C LYS A 42 -10.04 -5.69 16.22
N ALA A 43 -8.78 -5.46 16.59
CA ALA A 43 -8.41 -4.56 17.70
C ALA A 43 -8.79 -3.09 17.42
N ASN A 44 -8.94 -2.72 16.15
CA ASN A 44 -9.30 -1.37 15.71
C ASN A 44 -10.75 -1.26 15.19
N LYS A 45 -11.59 -2.28 15.42
CA LYS A 45 -12.97 -2.32 14.92
C LYS A 45 -13.74 -1.04 15.28
N GLY A 46 -14.43 -0.47 14.29
CA GLY A 46 -15.17 0.79 14.43
C GLY A 46 -14.32 2.06 14.29
N LYS A 47 -12.99 1.93 14.21
CA LYS A 47 -12.03 3.01 13.98
C LYS A 47 -11.21 2.78 12.71
N LEU A 48 -11.76 2.03 11.76
CA LEU A 48 -11.11 1.69 10.50
C LEU A 48 -11.68 2.52 9.35
N MET A 49 -10.82 2.83 8.39
CA MET A 49 -11.26 3.31 7.09
C MET A 49 -11.81 2.14 6.28
N THR A 50 -13.03 2.33 5.78
CA THR A 50 -13.81 1.39 4.98
C THR A 50 -14.07 1.99 3.60
N PRO A 51 -14.46 1.19 2.60
CA PRO A 51 -14.89 1.72 1.31
C PRO A 51 -15.99 2.79 1.43
N GLU A 52 -16.89 2.62 2.41
CA GLU A 52 -18.06 3.48 2.59
C GLU A 52 -17.72 4.83 3.23
N ASN A 53 -16.76 4.86 4.17
CA ASN A 53 -16.44 6.09 4.91
C ASN A 53 -15.24 6.87 4.36
N ARG A 54 -14.46 6.29 3.44
CA ARG A 54 -13.21 6.87 2.94
C ARG A 54 -13.38 8.27 2.35
N LEU A 55 -14.43 8.50 1.56
CA LEU A 55 -14.67 9.79 0.90
C LEU A 55 -15.18 10.87 1.87
N SER A 56 -15.56 10.48 3.09
CA SER A 56 -16.04 11.37 4.15
C SER A 56 -15.04 11.51 5.29
N LEU A 57 -13.77 11.13 5.05
CA LEU A 57 -12.70 11.29 6.02
C LEU A 57 -12.48 12.75 6.37
N VAL A 58 -12.42 13.03 7.67
CA VAL A 58 -12.09 14.35 8.20
C VAL A 58 -10.82 14.22 9.05
N PRO A 59 -9.80 15.07 8.81
CA PRO A 59 -8.62 15.14 9.63
C PRO A 59 -8.94 15.37 11.12
N ALA A 60 -8.67 14.38 11.97
CA ALA A 60 -8.94 14.40 13.40
C ALA A 60 -7.73 14.82 14.24
N HIS A 61 -6.51 14.61 13.74
CA HIS A 61 -5.29 14.96 14.48
C HIS A 61 -5.01 16.46 14.46
N GLY A 62 -4.44 16.97 15.54
CA GLY A 62 -3.99 18.35 15.66
C GLY A 62 -2.57 18.55 15.11
N ILE A 63 -2.26 19.79 14.69
CA ILE A 63 -0.90 20.18 14.31
C ILE A 63 0.09 19.78 15.41
N GLY A 64 1.22 19.20 15.00
CA GLY A 64 2.24 18.63 15.88
C GLY A 64 2.07 17.13 16.16
N TYR A 65 0.96 16.49 15.75
CA TYR A 65 0.83 15.02 15.80
C TYR A 65 2.01 14.35 15.10
N LYS A 66 2.60 13.34 15.75
CA LYS A 66 3.77 12.63 15.26
C LYS A 66 3.48 11.16 15.05
N PHE A 67 3.94 10.61 13.93
CA PHE A 67 3.98 9.17 13.75
C PHE A 67 5.12 8.76 12.82
N GLN A 68 5.42 7.47 12.80
CA GLN A 68 6.21 6.87 11.74
C GLN A 68 5.61 5.53 11.33
N PHE A 69 5.83 5.12 10.09
CA PHE A 69 5.43 3.82 9.55
C PHE A 69 6.66 2.97 9.27
N ILE A 70 7.13 2.28 10.32
CA ILE A 70 8.40 1.53 10.32
C ILE A 70 8.18 0.04 10.07
N ASP A 71 9.23 -0.65 9.65
CA ASP A 71 9.25 -2.11 9.61
C ASP A 71 9.16 -2.67 11.04
N LEU A 72 8.23 -3.62 11.26
CA LEU A 72 7.89 -4.16 12.58
C LEU A 72 9.09 -4.84 13.29
N TYR A 73 10.06 -5.31 12.51
CA TYR A 73 11.27 -5.96 13.02
C TYR A 73 12.38 -4.97 13.41
N LEU A 74 12.19 -3.67 13.16
CA LEU A 74 13.08 -2.64 13.67
C LEU A 74 12.75 -2.39 15.13
N THR A 75 13.68 -2.76 16.00
CA THR A 75 13.58 -2.58 17.45
C THR A 75 14.08 -1.22 17.92
N GLU A 76 14.76 -0.49 17.05
CA GLU A 76 15.34 0.82 17.38
C GLU A 76 14.30 1.93 17.25
N LYS A 77 14.44 2.95 18.11
CA LYS A 77 13.63 4.17 18.03
C LYS A 77 13.83 4.78 16.64
N PRO A 78 12.77 5.23 15.94
CA PRO A 78 12.93 5.88 14.64
C PRO A 78 13.84 7.11 14.74
N ASP A 79 14.78 7.25 13.80
CA ASP A 79 15.63 8.45 13.71
C ASP A 79 14.87 9.68 13.20
N THR A 80 13.68 9.45 12.61
CA THR A 80 12.85 10.52 12.06
C THR A 80 11.35 10.27 12.29
N TRP A 81 10.62 11.37 12.43
CA TRP A 81 9.18 11.40 12.63
C TRP A 81 8.49 12.20 11.52
N LEU A 82 7.34 11.70 11.07
CA LEU A 82 6.38 12.50 10.32
C LEU A 82 5.63 13.38 11.32
N VAL A 83 5.71 14.69 11.15
CA VAL A 83 5.06 15.68 12.02
C VAL A 83 4.01 16.42 11.20
N LEU A 84 2.77 16.36 11.68
CA LEU A 84 1.63 17.05 11.06
C LEU A 84 1.85 18.56 11.16
N ASP A 85 2.04 19.23 10.03
CA ASP A 85 2.31 20.67 9.98
C ASP A 85 1.14 21.48 9.43
N ASP A 86 0.29 20.88 8.60
CA ASP A 86 -0.90 21.52 8.05
C ASP A 86 -2.03 20.52 7.74
N ARG A 87 -3.26 21.01 7.59
CA ARG A 87 -4.44 20.23 7.21
C ARG A 87 -5.42 21.08 6.42
N GLU A 88 -6.04 20.48 5.41
CA GLU A 88 -6.99 21.14 4.51
C GLU A 88 -8.08 20.15 4.12
N ASP A 89 -9.34 20.46 4.38
CA ASP A 89 -10.50 19.61 4.06
C ASP A 89 -10.33 18.14 4.46
N THR A 90 -9.93 17.27 3.54
CA THR A 90 -9.73 15.82 3.69
C THR A 90 -8.26 15.40 3.82
N ALA A 91 -7.35 16.36 3.74
CA ALA A 91 -5.92 16.15 3.61
C ALA A 91 -5.14 16.52 4.87
N TYR A 92 -4.13 15.70 5.17
CA TYR A 92 -3.06 16.01 6.12
C TYR A 92 -1.76 16.28 5.37
N TYR A 93 -0.95 17.20 5.89
CA TYR A 93 0.37 17.51 5.38
C TYR A 93 1.42 17.25 6.47
N PHE A 94 2.48 16.53 6.12
CA PHE A 94 3.51 16.10 7.06
C PHE A 94 4.90 16.50 6.59
N SER A 95 5.65 17.10 7.50
CA SER A 95 7.10 17.28 7.40
C SER A 95 7.85 16.12 8.06
N ILE A 96 9.11 15.92 7.65
CA ILE A 96 9.99 14.92 8.24
C ILE A 96 11.02 15.63 9.12
N TYR A 97 11.03 15.32 10.41
CA TYR A 97 12.02 15.84 11.36
C TYR A 97 12.86 14.71 11.93
N ASN A 98 14.14 14.95 12.20
CA ASN A 98 14.95 14.04 13.02
C ASN A 98 14.63 14.20 14.51
N ASN A 99 15.27 13.39 15.35
CA ASN A 99 15.08 13.43 16.80
C ASN A 99 15.59 14.74 17.45
N GLU A 100 16.49 15.46 16.78
CA GLU A 100 16.99 16.78 17.19
C GLU A 100 16.02 17.93 16.83
N GLY A 101 14.94 17.64 16.08
CA GLY A 101 13.96 18.65 15.63
C GLY A 101 14.37 19.40 14.37
N GLU A 102 15.34 18.90 13.62
CA GLU A 102 15.79 19.45 12.35
C GLU A 102 15.00 18.86 11.17
N LEU A 103 14.57 19.74 10.27
CA LEU A 103 13.81 19.37 9.08
C LEU A 103 14.71 18.63 8.06
N GLN A 104 14.29 17.42 7.66
CA GLN A 104 15.09 16.51 6.82
C GLN A 104 14.78 16.62 5.32
N LYS A 105 13.63 17.19 4.95
CA LYS A 105 13.14 17.36 3.57
C LYS A 105 12.46 18.72 3.42
N ALA A 106 11.89 19.00 2.25
CA ALA A 106 11.01 20.17 2.11
C ALA A 106 9.86 20.10 3.12
N GLN A 107 9.36 21.26 3.55
CA GLN A 107 8.18 21.33 4.41
C GLN A 107 6.96 20.68 3.71
N SER A 108 6.08 20.06 4.50
CA SER A 108 4.88 19.37 4.01
C SER A 108 5.19 18.33 2.94
N TYR A 109 6.33 17.64 3.07
CA TYR A 109 6.82 16.71 2.05
C TYR A 109 5.83 15.61 1.69
N TYR A 110 5.09 15.10 2.67
CA TYR A 110 4.04 14.11 2.44
C TYR A 110 2.66 14.75 2.59
N LYS A 111 1.74 14.34 1.72
CA LYS A 111 0.31 14.62 1.84
C LYS A 111 -0.43 13.29 1.96
N TYR A 112 -1.36 13.18 2.90
CA TYR A 112 -2.31 12.06 2.97
C TYR A 112 -3.70 12.60 2.70
N ASP A 113 -4.34 12.14 1.64
CA ASP A 113 -5.67 12.61 1.23
C ASP A 113 -6.57 11.41 1.00
N GLN A 114 -7.65 11.32 1.78
CA GLN A 114 -8.56 10.18 1.76
C GLN A 114 -7.84 8.82 1.80
N GLY A 115 -6.79 8.69 2.62
CA GLY A 115 -6.00 7.47 2.74
C GLY A 115 -4.81 7.32 1.79
N VAL A 116 -4.76 8.08 0.69
CA VAL A 116 -3.72 7.97 -0.33
C VAL A 116 -2.52 8.82 0.06
N LYS A 117 -1.32 8.24 -0.03
CA LYS A 117 -0.08 8.95 0.25
C LYS A 117 0.49 9.57 -1.01
N TYR A 118 0.78 10.85 -0.93
CA TYR A 118 1.45 11.64 -1.95
C TYR A 118 2.79 12.14 -1.40
N TYR A 119 3.73 12.41 -2.31
CA TYR A 119 4.99 13.07 -1.98
C TYR A 119 5.20 14.30 -2.86
N LEU A 120 5.86 15.32 -2.32
CA LEU A 120 6.16 16.56 -3.02
C LEU A 120 7.37 16.35 -3.96
N LYS A 121 7.17 16.63 -5.25
CA LYS A 121 8.24 16.62 -6.26
C LYS A 121 8.00 17.70 -7.30
N ASP A 122 9.00 18.55 -7.53
CA ASP A 122 8.94 19.66 -8.49
C ASP A 122 7.76 20.62 -8.21
N GLY A 123 7.47 20.88 -6.93
CA GLY A 123 6.38 21.75 -6.49
C GLY A 123 4.98 21.16 -6.64
N LYS A 124 4.85 19.86 -6.97
CA LYS A 124 3.55 19.18 -7.11
C LYS A 124 3.53 17.88 -6.30
N TYR A 125 2.38 17.60 -5.69
CA TYR A 125 2.14 16.31 -5.06
C TYR A 125 1.92 15.24 -6.11
N LYS A 126 2.66 14.13 -6.00
CA LYS A 126 2.55 12.96 -6.87
C LYS A 126 2.20 11.74 -6.04
N GLU A 127 1.30 10.91 -6.58
CA GLU A 127 1.01 9.60 -6.01
C GLU A 127 2.20 8.66 -6.22
N TYR A 128 2.34 7.70 -5.32
CA TYR A 128 3.10 6.50 -5.63
C TYR A 128 2.27 5.67 -6.63
N LEU A 129 2.84 5.34 -7.80
CA LEU A 129 2.11 4.67 -8.90
C LEU A 129 1.39 3.39 -8.43
N SER A 130 2.05 2.60 -7.59
CA SER A 130 1.48 1.38 -7.01
C SER A 130 0.35 1.61 -5.99
N GLU A 131 0.16 2.84 -5.51
CA GLU A 131 -0.90 3.19 -4.55
C GLU A 131 -2.19 3.72 -5.19
N SER A 132 -2.14 4.10 -6.48
CA SER A 132 -3.31 4.61 -7.23
C SER A 132 -4.51 3.64 -7.24
N CYS A 133 -4.23 2.33 -7.14
CA CYS A 133 -5.25 1.27 -7.10
C CYS A 133 -5.56 0.73 -5.69
N THR A 134 -4.91 1.22 -4.63
CA THR A 134 -4.99 0.64 -3.27
C THR A 134 -6.42 0.64 -2.72
N PHE A 135 -7.25 1.59 -3.14
CA PHE A 135 -8.61 1.76 -2.61
C PHE A 135 -9.71 1.62 -3.67
N SER A 136 -9.39 1.03 -4.81
CA SER A 136 -10.34 0.77 -5.90
C SER A 136 -10.83 -0.66 -5.81
N ILE A 137 -12.01 -0.90 -5.23
CA ILE A 137 -12.59 -2.25 -5.11
C ILE A 137 -12.80 -2.86 -6.50
N GLY A 138 -12.38 -4.10 -6.68
CA GLY A 138 -12.40 -4.79 -7.97
C GLY A 138 -11.11 -4.54 -8.75
N LYS A 139 -11.22 -4.56 -10.08
CA LYS A 139 -10.06 -4.45 -10.98
C LYS A 139 -9.72 -2.98 -11.21
N CYS A 140 -8.45 -2.65 -11.02
CA CYS A 140 -7.89 -1.35 -11.34
C CYS A 140 -6.63 -1.54 -12.18
N THR A 141 -6.45 -0.66 -13.17
CA THR A 141 -5.33 -0.70 -14.10
C THR A 141 -4.42 0.48 -13.84
N PHE A 142 -3.11 0.24 -13.78
CA PHE A 142 -2.10 1.29 -13.69
C PHE A 142 -1.06 1.11 -14.79
N GLU A 143 -0.35 2.19 -15.11
CA GLU A 143 0.75 2.18 -16.06
C GLU A 143 2.03 2.65 -15.36
N GLU A 144 3.10 1.87 -15.50
CA GLU A 144 4.42 2.20 -14.97
C GLU A 144 5.48 1.80 -16.01
N ASP A 145 6.33 2.74 -16.41
CA ASP A 145 7.36 2.57 -17.44
C ASP A 145 6.84 1.95 -18.75
N GLY A 146 5.65 2.39 -19.20
CA GLY A 146 5.00 1.91 -20.42
C GLY A 146 4.44 0.49 -20.32
N LYS A 147 4.45 -0.12 -19.13
CA LYS A 147 3.83 -1.41 -18.85
C LYS A 147 2.52 -1.23 -18.11
N THR A 148 1.49 -1.90 -18.58
CA THR A 148 0.18 -1.93 -17.93
C THR A 148 0.11 -3.06 -16.90
N GLY A 149 -0.24 -2.73 -15.66
CA GLY A 149 -0.50 -3.69 -14.59
C GLY A 149 -1.97 -3.68 -14.17
N VAL A 150 -2.50 -4.85 -13.81
CA VAL A 150 -3.86 -4.98 -13.25
C VAL A 150 -3.79 -5.42 -11.80
N VAL A 151 -4.34 -4.59 -10.92
CA VAL A 151 -4.54 -4.85 -9.49
C VAL A 151 -5.97 -5.34 -9.27
N LEU A 152 -6.16 -6.39 -8.48
CA LEU A 152 -7.45 -6.69 -7.86
C LEU A 152 -7.37 -6.24 -6.40
N THR A 153 -8.33 -5.45 -5.94
CA THR A 153 -8.46 -5.07 -4.53
C THR A 153 -9.81 -5.50 -3.98
N GLU A 154 -9.82 -6.05 -2.77
CA GLU A 154 -11.02 -6.36 -2.00
C GLU A 154 -10.90 -5.80 -0.58
N PHE A 155 -12.04 -5.52 0.05
CA PHE A 155 -12.12 -5.17 1.47
C PHE A 155 -12.78 -6.31 2.24
N VAL A 156 -12.06 -6.88 3.20
CA VAL A 156 -12.48 -8.07 3.94
C VAL A 156 -12.17 -7.86 5.42
N ASP A 157 -13.20 -7.90 6.26
CA ASP A 157 -13.09 -7.83 7.73
C ASP A 157 -12.19 -6.70 8.26
N GLY A 158 -12.23 -5.52 7.63
CA GLY A 158 -11.42 -4.37 8.05
C GLY A 158 -10.06 -4.25 7.35
N VAL A 159 -9.76 -5.14 6.41
CA VAL A 159 -8.47 -5.21 5.71
C VAL A 159 -8.66 -4.88 4.23
N TRP A 160 -7.82 -3.97 3.72
CA TRP A 160 -7.65 -3.74 2.30
C TRP A 160 -6.65 -4.75 1.75
N VAL A 161 -7.13 -5.67 0.92
CA VAL A 161 -6.32 -6.74 0.32
C VAL A 161 -6.14 -6.42 -1.15
N SER A 162 -4.89 -6.27 -1.60
CA SER A 162 -4.60 -6.05 -3.02
C SER A 162 -3.65 -7.12 -3.55
N ASN A 163 -4.01 -7.67 -4.71
CA ASN A 163 -3.19 -8.58 -5.49
C ASN A 163 -2.55 -7.79 -6.64
N ILE A 164 -1.26 -7.49 -6.53
CA ILE A 164 -0.53 -6.54 -7.39
C ILE A 164 0.54 -7.29 -8.21
N PRO A 165 0.63 -7.09 -9.54
CA PRO A 165 1.70 -7.67 -10.34
C PRO A 165 3.06 -7.06 -9.98
N THR A 166 4.12 -7.86 -10.04
CA THR A 166 5.49 -7.31 -10.04
C THR A 166 5.85 -6.82 -11.43
N ILE A 167 6.49 -5.65 -11.51
CA ILE A 167 6.87 -5.02 -12.78
C ILE A 167 8.12 -5.69 -13.38
N VAL A 168 8.90 -6.38 -12.54
CA VAL A 168 10.06 -7.20 -12.90
C VAL A 168 9.72 -8.66 -12.60
N GLY A 169 9.45 -9.45 -13.65
CA GLY A 169 9.14 -10.88 -13.56
C GLY A 169 7.65 -11.22 -13.54
N ALA A 170 7.32 -12.52 -13.60
CA ALA A 170 5.95 -13.04 -13.65
C ALA A 170 5.28 -13.18 -12.27
N GLY A 171 5.77 -12.47 -11.26
CA GLY A 171 5.31 -12.59 -9.88
C GLY A 171 4.10 -11.71 -9.56
N ARG A 172 3.44 -12.05 -8.46
CA ARG A 172 2.43 -11.18 -7.83
C ARG A 172 2.74 -11.05 -6.34
N LYS A 173 2.48 -9.87 -5.80
CA LYS A 173 2.53 -9.59 -4.37
C LYS A 173 1.12 -9.37 -3.84
N TYR A 174 0.85 -9.90 -2.67
CA TYR A 174 -0.35 -9.60 -1.91
C TYR A 174 -0.01 -8.57 -0.85
N THR A 175 -0.74 -7.47 -0.83
CA THR A 175 -0.64 -6.44 0.21
C THR A 175 -1.88 -6.51 1.08
N TYR A 176 -1.68 -6.61 2.39
CA TYR A 176 -2.72 -6.59 3.40
C TYR A 176 -2.53 -5.34 4.24
N SER A 177 -3.41 -4.36 4.06
CA SER A 177 -3.28 -3.03 4.68
C SER A 177 -4.46 -2.73 5.59
N VAL A 178 -4.17 -2.17 6.75
CA VAL A 178 -5.17 -1.66 7.70
C VAL A 178 -4.94 -0.17 7.87
N TYR A 179 -6.01 0.60 7.70
CA TYR A 179 -6.00 2.06 7.82
C TYR A 179 -6.98 2.50 8.90
N GLY A 180 -6.59 3.51 9.66
CA GLY A 180 -7.49 4.13 10.63
C GLY A 180 -8.58 4.92 9.93
N SER A 181 -9.68 5.18 10.64
CA SER A 181 -10.74 6.11 10.20
C SER A 181 -10.26 7.57 10.14
N ASP A 182 -8.98 7.82 10.45
CA ASP A 182 -8.27 9.06 10.21
C ASP A 182 -7.59 9.07 8.83
N GLY A 183 -7.69 8.01 8.03
CA GLY A 183 -7.02 7.91 6.73
C GLY A 183 -5.52 7.67 6.81
N LEU A 184 -4.95 7.41 8.00
CA LEU A 184 -3.53 7.12 8.14
C LEU A 184 -3.30 5.60 8.23
N PRO A 185 -2.16 5.09 7.72
CA PRO A 185 -1.86 3.66 7.77
C PRO A 185 -1.66 3.22 9.23
N ILE A 186 -2.19 2.04 9.60
CA ILE A 186 -1.96 1.39 10.89
C ILE A 186 -1.01 0.22 10.74
N TYR A 187 -1.21 -0.59 9.70
CA TYR A 187 -0.46 -1.81 9.47
C TYR A 187 -0.40 -2.14 7.98
N LEU A 188 0.70 -2.74 7.55
CA LEU A 188 0.91 -3.25 6.20
C LEU A 188 1.69 -4.55 6.28
N LYS A 189 1.22 -5.57 5.58
CA LYS A 189 1.96 -6.80 5.34
C LYS A 189 2.00 -7.07 3.85
N ILE A 190 3.21 -7.26 3.30
CA ILE A 190 3.42 -7.62 1.90
C ILE A 190 3.94 -9.04 1.85
N MET A 191 3.21 -9.90 1.14
CA MET A 191 3.59 -11.27 0.84
C MET A 191 3.99 -11.36 -0.64
N TYR A 192 5.15 -11.92 -0.94
CA TYR A 192 5.60 -12.20 -2.30
C TYR A 192 5.94 -13.68 -2.42
N MET A 193 5.34 -14.38 -3.40
CA MET A 193 5.53 -15.82 -3.60
C MET A 193 5.32 -16.66 -2.31
N GLY A 194 4.33 -16.27 -1.49
CA GLY A 194 4.02 -16.96 -0.22
C GLY A 194 4.96 -16.64 0.95
N GLN A 195 5.97 -15.79 0.75
CA GLN A 195 6.92 -15.37 1.78
C GLN A 195 6.63 -13.94 2.25
N ILE A 196 6.91 -13.67 3.53
CA ILE A 196 6.84 -12.32 4.09
C ILE A 196 7.98 -11.50 3.47
N HIS A 197 7.61 -10.44 2.76
CA HIS A 197 8.58 -9.50 2.19
C HIS A 197 8.73 -8.25 3.06
N THR A 198 7.62 -7.75 3.60
CA THR A 198 7.59 -6.51 4.37
C THR A 198 6.48 -6.57 5.40
N VAL A 199 6.74 -6.08 6.61
CA VAL A 199 5.73 -5.86 7.63
C VAL A 199 5.98 -4.49 8.24
N LYS A 200 5.04 -3.58 8.11
CA LYS A 200 5.13 -2.23 8.68
C LYS A 200 3.99 -1.93 9.62
N LYS A 201 4.26 -1.13 10.64
CA LYS A 201 3.29 -0.69 11.62
C LYS A 201 3.47 0.80 11.90
N ARG A 202 2.35 1.48 12.14
CA ARG A 202 2.36 2.84 12.66
C ARG A 202 2.78 2.83 14.12
N VAL A 203 3.78 3.65 14.41
CA VAL A 203 4.26 3.93 15.76
C VAL A 203 4.18 5.44 16.01
N THR A 204 4.10 5.77 17.28
CA THR A 204 4.01 7.12 17.82
C THR A 204 5.12 7.30 18.88
N PRO A 205 5.48 8.53 19.27
CA PRO A 205 6.49 8.74 20.30
C PRO A 205 6.19 7.99 21.62
N GLU A 206 4.91 7.81 21.96
CA GLU A 206 4.46 7.10 23.15
C GLU A 206 4.80 5.60 23.14
N ASP A 207 5.03 5.02 21.96
CA ASP A 207 5.48 3.63 21.82
C ASP A 207 6.98 3.46 22.18
N TYR A 208 7.72 4.56 22.31
CA TYR A 208 9.15 4.60 22.64
C TYR A 208 9.42 5.63 23.76
N PRO A 209 8.93 5.38 24.98
CA PRO A 209 9.19 6.26 26.12
C PRO A 209 10.70 6.27 26.44
N ASP A 210 11.22 7.45 26.73
CA ASP A 210 12.62 7.67 27.14
C ASP A 210 12.93 7.07 28.53
#